data_AF-A0A077FD50-F1
#
_entry.id   AF-A0A077FD50-F1
#
_cell.length_a   1.000
_cell.length_b   1.000
_cell.length_c   1.000
_cell.angle_alpha   90.00
_cell.angle_beta   90.00
_cell.angle_gamma   90.00
#
_symmetry.space_group_name_H-M   'P 1'
#
loop_
_entity.id
_entity.type
_entity.pdbx_description
1 polymer ?
#
loop_
_entity_poly.entity_id
_entity_poly.type
_entity_poly.pdbx_seq_one_letter_code
_entity_poly.pdbx_strand_id
1 'polypeptide(L)'
;MQFFWVNLGTTHKEARDGKFLWAPLSSRSKTGWKQTCRHWDNVGKVKAGDLVFCYHDNYLRAIATAERDAYPAERPPTRSFNEWSNEGFRVDIAITDLKRHVRSGDIAPTYQAQFNVRTEPSLFNIKGRITQIYMAHVPADAALYLLEQAEVIADYEDQFIDAGSPGKAPSVTTRAALVNARIGQGADSTVIWPPIP
;
A
#
# COMPACT_ATOMS: atom_id res chain seq x y z
N MET A 1 -9.31 -4.01 -11.42
CA MET A 1 -8.60 -3.08 -10.53
C MET A 1 -7.64 -3.86 -9.64
N GLN A 2 -6.44 -3.34 -9.44
CA GLN A 2 -5.39 -3.83 -8.55
C GLN A 2 -5.06 -2.77 -7.49
N PHE A 3 -4.37 -3.19 -6.44
CA PHE A 3 -4.00 -2.32 -5.33
C PHE A 3 -2.50 -2.36 -5.10
N PHE A 4 -1.95 -1.19 -4.83
CA PHE A 4 -0.52 -1.03 -4.59
C PHE A 4 -0.27 -0.17 -3.37
N TRP A 5 0.89 -0.36 -2.76
CA TRP A 5 1.43 0.50 -1.72
C TRP A 5 2.72 1.14 -2.24
N VAL A 6 2.90 2.45 -2.05
CA VAL A 6 4.14 3.15 -2.40
C VAL A 6 4.73 3.90 -1.21
N ASN A 7 6.03 3.70 -0.99
CA ASN A 7 6.81 4.47 -0.04
C ASN A 7 7.42 5.69 -0.73
N LEU A 8 6.81 6.86 -0.54
CA LEU A 8 7.27 8.09 -1.19
C LEU A 8 8.48 8.69 -0.47
N GLY A 9 8.53 8.67 0.86
CA GLY A 9 9.64 9.27 1.62
C GLY A 9 9.97 10.69 1.15
N THR A 10 11.20 10.92 0.68
CA THR A 10 11.66 12.23 0.17
C THR A 10 10.99 12.67 -1.12
N THR A 11 10.27 11.78 -1.79
CA THR A 11 9.69 11.98 -3.12
C THR A 11 8.25 12.39 -3.11
N HIS A 12 7.66 12.56 -1.92
CA HIS A 12 6.24 12.82 -1.78
C HIS A 12 5.83 14.15 -2.44
N LYS A 13 6.64 15.21 -2.34
CA LYS A 13 6.34 16.51 -2.97
C LYS A 13 6.33 16.41 -4.49
N GLU A 14 7.33 15.75 -5.05
CA GLU A 14 7.39 15.54 -6.49
C GLU A 14 6.21 14.71 -7.00
N ALA A 15 5.89 13.62 -6.32
CA ALA A 15 4.75 12.78 -6.71
C ALA A 15 3.43 13.57 -6.63
N ARG A 16 3.27 14.40 -5.61
CA ARG A 16 2.11 15.25 -5.39
C ARG A 16 1.97 16.36 -6.43
N ASP A 17 3.02 17.16 -6.59
CA ASP A 17 3.00 18.36 -7.44
C ASP A 17 3.07 17.96 -8.93
N GLY A 18 3.86 16.93 -9.24
CA GLY A 18 4.00 16.38 -10.58
C GLY A 18 2.90 15.41 -10.99
N LYS A 19 2.10 14.91 -10.04
CA LYS A 19 1.02 13.94 -10.27
C LYS A 19 1.50 12.65 -10.95
N PHE A 20 2.65 12.14 -10.54
CA PHE A 20 3.19 10.91 -11.11
C PHE A 20 3.97 10.07 -10.09
N LEU A 21 4.06 8.77 -10.38
CA LEU A 21 5.02 7.86 -9.78
C LEU A 21 6.02 7.43 -10.84
N TRP A 22 7.29 7.31 -10.47
CA TRP A 22 8.32 6.81 -11.38
C TRP A 22 9.27 5.85 -10.68
N ALA A 23 9.68 4.80 -11.38
CA ALA A 23 10.76 3.91 -10.95
C ALA A 23 11.68 3.53 -12.11
N PRO A 24 12.99 3.37 -11.86
CA PRO A 24 13.93 2.94 -12.89
C PRO A 24 13.72 1.47 -13.25
N LEU A 25 14.02 1.08 -14.49
CA LEU A 25 14.06 -0.33 -14.90
C LEU A 25 15.16 -1.12 -14.16
N SER A 26 16.22 -0.43 -13.75
CA SER A 26 17.32 -1.00 -12.98
C SER A 26 18.15 0.11 -12.35
N SER A 27 18.86 -0.21 -11.28
CA SER A 27 19.91 0.64 -10.71
C SER A 27 21.27 -0.03 -10.90
N ARG A 28 22.34 0.73 -10.96
CA ARG A 28 23.68 0.20 -10.71
C ARG A 28 23.89 0.10 -9.21
N SER A 29 24.42 -1.02 -8.73
CA SER A 29 24.96 -1.12 -7.38
C SER A 29 26.24 -0.29 -7.28
N LYS A 30 26.68 0.01 -6.05
CA LYS A 30 27.99 0.62 -5.77
C LYS A 30 29.18 -0.17 -6.33
N THR A 31 28.97 -1.44 -6.69
CA THR A 31 29.96 -2.34 -7.29
C THR A 31 29.85 -2.43 -8.82
N GLY A 32 28.98 -1.62 -9.45
CA GLY A 32 28.83 -1.53 -10.91
C GLY A 32 27.87 -2.54 -11.54
N TRP A 33 27.29 -3.45 -10.75
CA TRP A 33 26.36 -4.48 -11.24
C TRP A 33 24.95 -3.92 -11.43
N LYS A 34 24.25 -4.37 -12.48
CA LYS A 34 22.85 -4.02 -12.73
C LYS A 34 21.97 -4.77 -11.73
N GLN A 35 21.27 -4.03 -10.87
CA GLN A 35 20.30 -4.55 -9.93
C GLN A 35 18.89 -4.23 -10.45
N THR A 36 18.11 -5.28 -10.71
CA THR A 36 16.66 -5.18 -10.90
C THR A 36 16.00 -5.51 -9.57
N CYS A 37 15.17 -4.61 -9.06
CA CYS A 37 14.45 -4.83 -7.80
C CYS A 37 12.99 -5.11 -8.12
N ARG A 38 12.45 -6.23 -7.62
CA ARG A 38 11.04 -6.64 -7.83
C ARG A 38 10.01 -5.57 -7.49
N HIS A 39 10.33 -4.64 -6.60
CA HIS A 39 9.46 -3.53 -6.22
C HIS A 39 9.39 -2.39 -7.27
N TRP A 40 10.32 -2.31 -8.23
CA TRP A 40 10.21 -1.38 -9.35
C TRP A 40 9.36 -1.95 -10.48
N ASP A 41 9.42 -3.27 -10.69
CA ASP A 41 8.58 -3.96 -11.67
C ASP A 41 7.09 -3.74 -11.41
N ASN A 42 6.69 -3.55 -10.15
CA ASN A 42 5.30 -3.25 -9.80
C ASN A 42 4.81 -1.93 -10.39
N VAL A 43 5.67 -0.93 -10.58
CA VAL A 43 5.28 0.34 -11.22
C VAL A 43 4.87 0.10 -12.67
N GLY A 44 5.58 -0.77 -13.38
CA GLY A 44 5.24 -1.16 -14.76
C GLY A 44 3.98 -2.02 -14.89
N LYS A 45 3.42 -2.53 -13.78
CA LYS A 45 2.20 -3.35 -13.77
C LYS A 45 0.93 -2.53 -13.50
N VAL A 46 1.07 -1.27 -13.10
CA VAL A 46 -0.07 -0.41 -12.77
C VAL A 46 -0.87 -0.11 -14.03
N LYS A 47 -2.20 -0.26 -13.92
CA LYS A 47 -3.16 0.03 -14.98
C LYS A 47 -4.08 1.19 -14.59
N ALA A 48 -4.71 1.79 -15.59
CA ALA A 48 -5.73 2.80 -15.37
C ALA A 48 -6.82 2.30 -14.39
N GLY A 49 -7.16 3.13 -13.41
CA GLY A 49 -8.13 2.82 -12.35
C GLY A 49 -7.56 2.06 -11.15
N ASP A 50 -6.31 1.62 -11.16
CA ASP A 50 -5.69 0.99 -9.99
C ASP A 50 -5.48 2.00 -8.85
N LEU A 51 -5.59 1.53 -7.60
CA LEU A 51 -5.41 2.35 -6.41
C LEU A 51 -4.03 2.16 -5.78
N VAL A 52 -3.43 3.27 -5.36
CA VAL A 52 -2.10 3.31 -4.75
C VAL A 52 -2.13 4.02 -3.40
N PHE A 53 -1.89 3.26 -2.33
CA PHE A 53 -1.73 3.76 -0.96
C PHE A 53 -0.39 4.48 -0.81
N CYS A 54 -0.44 5.78 -0.56
CA CYS A 54 0.72 6.67 -0.55
C CYS A 54 1.24 6.89 0.87
N TYR A 55 2.38 6.27 1.18
CA TYR A 55 3.01 6.31 2.51
C TYR A 55 4.23 7.21 2.58
N HIS A 56 4.29 8.05 3.60
CA HIS A 56 5.51 8.78 4.00
C HIS A 56 5.41 9.25 5.46
N ASP A 57 6.55 9.59 6.07
CA ASP A 57 6.66 10.07 7.46
C ASP A 57 6.00 9.19 8.52
N ASN A 58 5.97 7.87 8.31
CA ASN A 58 5.28 6.90 9.16
C ASN A 58 3.75 6.90 9.12
N TYR A 59 3.17 7.56 8.11
CA TYR A 59 1.73 7.60 7.90
C TYR A 59 1.35 7.20 6.47
N LEU A 60 0.25 6.47 6.34
CA LEU A 60 -0.55 6.46 5.12
C LEU A 60 -1.28 7.80 5.05
N ARG A 61 -0.95 8.60 4.03
CA ARG A 61 -1.38 10.00 3.94
C ARG A 61 -2.36 10.29 2.83
N ALA A 62 -2.30 9.51 1.76
CA ALA A 62 -3.10 9.75 0.58
C ALA A 62 -3.38 8.42 -0.11
N ILE A 63 -4.38 8.45 -0.97
CA ILE A 63 -4.68 7.39 -1.93
C ILE A 63 -4.62 8.04 -3.30
N ALA A 64 -3.92 7.39 -4.22
CA ALA A 64 -3.83 7.85 -5.59
C ALA A 64 -4.53 6.86 -6.52
N THR A 65 -5.24 7.37 -7.52
CA THR A 65 -5.82 6.57 -8.60
C THR A 65 -4.97 6.74 -9.84
N ALA A 66 -4.59 5.64 -10.47
CA ALA A 66 -3.86 5.68 -11.74
C ALA A 66 -4.78 6.19 -12.87
N GLU A 67 -4.38 7.26 -13.54
CA GLU A 67 -5.17 7.86 -14.62
C GLU A 67 -5.00 7.11 -15.95
N ARG A 68 -3.89 6.40 -16.09
CA ARG A 68 -3.54 5.59 -17.27
C ARG A 68 -2.62 4.44 -16.89
N ASP A 69 -2.48 3.51 -17.83
CA ASP A 69 -1.50 2.43 -17.74
C ASP A 69 -0.08 2.99 -17.64
N ALA A 70 0.75 2.29 -16.87
CA ALA A 70 2.17 2.56 -16.76
C ALA A 70 2.84 2.55 -18.14
N TYR A 71 3.75 3.49 -18.37
CA TYR A 71 4.43 3.62 -19.64
C TYR A 71 5.93 3.88 -19.46
N PRO A 72 6.77 3.44 -20.42
CA PRO A 72 8.18 3.79 -20.42
C PRO A 72 8.37 5.31 -20.45
N ALA A 73 9.20 5.84 -19.56
CA ALA A 73 9.49 7.26 -19.49
C ALA A 73 10.90 7.51 -18.97
N GLU A 74 11.49 8.60 -19.42
CA GLU A 74 12.77 9.06 -18.90
C GLU A 74 12.69 9.48 -17.43
N ARG A 75 13.83 9.42 -16.77
CA ARG A 75 13.98 9.85 -15.39
C ARG A 75 13.62 11.34 -15.24
N PRO A 76 12.78 11.70 -14.26
CA PRO A 76 12.48 13.10 -13.98
C PRO A 76 13.76 13.90 -13.67
N PRO A 77 13.89 15.14 -14.17
CA PRO A 77 15.10 15.96 -13.98
C PRO A 77 15.40 16.27 -12.50
N THR A 78 14.36 16.25 -11.68
CA THR A 78 14.38 16.37 -10.21
C THR A 78 15.05 15.20 -9.49
N ARG A 79 15.28 14.05 -10.16
CA ARG A 79 15.88 12.84 -9.58
C ARG A 79 17.29 12.60 -10.09
N SER A 80 18.21 13.49 -9.78
CA SER A 80 19.59 13.52 -10.28
C SER A 80 20.56 12.49 -9.67
N PHE A 81 20.09 11.39 -9.06
CA PHE A 81 20.98 10.32 -8.58
C PHE A 81 21.63 9.56 -9.75
N ASN A 82 22.95 9.69 -9.90
CA ASN A 82 23.75 9.08 -10.97
C ASN A 82 23.72 7.54 -11.03
N GLU A 83 23.19 6.87 -10.00
CA GLU A 83 23.15 5.40 -9.91
C GLU A 83 21.93 4.79 -10.61
N TRP A 84 20.92 5.59 -10.96
CA TRP A 84 19.68 5.10 -11.61
C TRP A 84 19.77 5.14 -13.13
N SER A 85 19.17 4.15 -13.78
CA SER A 85 18.95 4.17 -15.24
C SER A 85 18.19 5.44 -15.65
N ASN A 86 18.50 5.97 -16.83
CA ASN A 86 17.71 7.05 -17.42
C ASN A 86 16.32 6.56 -17.87
N GLU A 87 16.16 5.25 -18.07
CA GLU A 87 14.91 4.61 -18.47
C GLU A 87 14.18 4.00 -17.27
N GLY A 88 12.88 4.26 -17.18
CA GLY A 88 12.01 3.76 -16.13
C GLY A 88 10.55 3.64 -16.58
N PHE A 89 9.69 3.27 -15.65
CA PHE A 89 8.24 3.32 -15.82
C PHE A 89 7.67 4.52 -15.07
N ARG A 90 6.74 5.21 -15.71
CA ARG A 90 5.94 6.28 -15.14
C ARG A 90 4.47 5.88 -15.09
N VAL A 91 3.79 6.32 -14.04
CA VAL A 91 2.34 6.25 -13.90
C VAL A 91 1.85 7.66 -13.57
N ASP A 92 0.93 8.19 -14.36
CA ASP A 92 0.25 9.45 -14.02
C ASP A 92 -0.90 9.14 -13.05
N ILE A 93 -1.00 9.93 -11.97
CA ILE A 93 -1.87 9.63 -10.83
C ILE A 93 -2.67 10.85 -10.38
N ALA A 94 -3.93 10.62 -10.03
CA ALA A 94 -4.77 11.57 -9.31
C ALA A 94 -4.65 11.29 -7.81
N ILE A 95 -4.06 12.21 -7.04
CA ILE A 95 -3.84 12.05 -5.60
C ILE A 95 -4.97 12.69 -4.79
N THR A 96 -5.54 11.92 -3.87
CA THR A 96 -6.51 12.38 -2.87
C THR A 96 -5.91 12.23 -1.47
N ASP A 97 -5.78 13.35 -0.75
CA ASP A 97 -5.30 13.31 0.63
C ASP A 97 -6.35 12.74 1.58
N LEU A 98 -5.86 11.94 2.53
CA LEU A 98 -6.68 11.44 3.62
C LEU A 98 -6.85 12.52 4.68
N LYS A 99 -8.10 12.76 5.08
CA LYS A 99 -8.40 13.59 6.26
C LYS A 99 -7.83 12.98 7.53
N ARG A 100 -7.94 11.65 7.65
CA ARG A 100 -7.39 10.85 8.75
C ARG A 100 -6.12 10.13 8.28
N HIS A 101 -4.97 10.58 8.79
CA HIS A 101 -3.70 9.91 8.56
C HIS A 101 -3.62 8.63 9.39
N VAL A 102 -3.27 7.51 8.76
CA VAL A 102 -3.16 6.21 9.44
C VAL A 102 -1.70 5.93 9.76
N ARG A 103 -1.36 5.79 11.04
CA ARG A 103 0.01 5.49 11.46
C ARG A 103 0.36 4.04 11.14
N SER A 104 1.54 3.79 10.57
CA SER A 104 1.96 2.42 10.22
C SER A 104 2.05 1.49 11.43
N GLY A 105 2.42 2.02 12.59
CA GLY A 105 2.49 1.24 13.84
C GLY A 105 1.13 0.71 14.31
N ASP A 106 0.04 1.42 14.00
CA ASP A 106 -1.30 1.03 14.44
C ASP A 106 -1.87 -0.12 13.59
N ILE A 107 -1.42 -0.21 12.33
CA ILE A 107 -1.86 -1.25 11.39
C ILE A 107 -0.91 -2.45 11.34
N ALA A 108 0.34 -2.30 11.79
CA ALA A 108 1.38 -3.31 11.65
C ALA A 108 0.98 -4.70 12.20
N PRO A 109 0.43 -4.83 13.43
CA PRO A 109 0.16 -6.15 14.01
C PRO A 109 -0.86 -6.95 13.18
N THR A 110 -1.98 -6.32 12.81
CA THR A 110 -3.04 -6.94 12.01
C THR A 110 -2.55 -7.21 10.59
N TYR A 111 -1.90 -6.24 9.96
CA TYR A 111 -1.45 -6.38 8.57
C TYR A 111 -0.42 -7.50 8.41
N GLN A 112 0.53 -7.59 9.34
CA GLN A 112 1.52 -8.66 9.37
C GLN A 112 0.90 -10.04 9.46
N ALA A 113 -0.04 -10.22 10.40
CA ALA A 113 -0.65 -11.51 10.66
C ALA A 113 -1.53 -12.00 9.52
N GLN A 114 -2.22 -11.10 8.80
CA GLN A 114 -3.28 -11.49 7.87
C GLN A 114 -2.94 -11.34 6.38
N PHE A 115 -2.08 -10.36 6.04
CA PHE A 115 -1.94 -9.91 4.65
C PHE A 115 -0.51 -9.98 4.11
N ASN A 116 0.48 -9.89 4.99
CA ASN A 116 1.88 -9.70 4.59
C ASN A 116 2.48 -10.88 3.80
N VAL A 117 1.94 -12.09 4.00
CA VAL A 117 2.29 -13.31 3.23
C VAL A 117 1.83 -13.25 1.76
N ARG A 118 0.81 -12.45 1.46
CA ARG A 118 0.24 -12.25 0.10
C ARG A 118 0.58 -10.88 -0.50
N THR A 119 1.35 -10.06 0.21
CA THR A 119 1.80 -8.74 -0.27
C THR A 119 3.19 -8.90 -0.90
N GLU A 120 3.37 -8.46 -2.14
CA GLU A 120 4.62 -8.67 -2.88
C GLU A 120 5.27 -7.36 -3.38
N PRO A 121 6.47 -6.99 -2.87
CA PRO A 121 7.17 -7.59 -1.74
C PRO A 121 6.46 -7.31 -0.40
N SER A 122 6.79 -8.06 0.65
CA SER A 122 6.17 -7.88 1.97
C SER A 122 6.28 -6.44 2.47
N LEU A 123 5.16 -5.92 2.97
CA LEU A 123 5.04 -4.52 3.38
C LEU A 123 5.73 -4.25 4.73
N PHE A 124 5.61 -5.18 5.67
CA PHE A 124 6.24 -5.09 6.99
C PHE A 124 7.34 -6.13 7.16
N ASN A 125 8.46 -5.75 7.76
CA ASN A 125 9.51 -6.69 8.17
C ASN A 125 9.16 -7.37 9.49
N ILE A 126 9.95 -8.37 9.92
CA ILE A 126 9.73 -9.11 11.17
C ILE A 126 9.67 -8.24 12.44
N LYS A 127 10.20 -7.00 12.40
CA LYS A 127 10.21 -6.06 13.53
C LYS A 127 8.99 -5.12 13.55
N GLY A 128 7.98 -5.32 12.70
CA GLY A 128 6.80 -4.44 12.67
C GLY A 128 7.01 -3.12 11.93
N ARG A 129 8.12 -2.97 11.19
CA ARG A 129 8.43 -1.74 10.45
C ARG A 129 8.17 -1.92 8.97
N ILE A 130 7.73 -0.86 8.31
CA ILE A 130 7.61 -0.82 6.85
C ILE A 130 8.96 -1.16 6.20
N THR A 131 8.94 -2.05 5.22
CA THR A 131 10.12 -2.44 4.46
C THR A 131 10.61 -1.28 3.58
N GLN A 132 11.92 -1.18 3.39
CA GLN A 132 12.54 -0.13 2.56
C GLN A 132 12.48 -0.49 1.07
N ILE A 133 11.26 -0.68 0.58
CA ILE A 133 10.94 -0.95 -0.84
C ILE A 133 10.26 0.27 -1.45
N TYR A 134 10.20 0.39 -2.78
CA TYR A 134 9.45 1.47 -3.41
C TYR A 134 7.96 1.17 -3.52
N MET A 135 7.58 0.09 -4.21
CA MET A 135 6.17 -0.28 -4.43
C MET A 135 5.91 -1.77 -4.19
N ALA A 136 4.80 -2.07 -3.51
CA ALA A 136 4.29 -3.43 -3.30
C ALA A 136 2.91 -3.60 -3.95
N HIS A 137 2.65 -4.79 -4.48
CA HIS A 137 1.30 -5.24 -4.81
C HIS A 137 0.60 -5.69 -3.53
N VAL A 138 -0.64 -5.23 -3.35
CA VAL A 138 -1.45 -5.41 -2.14
C VAL A 138 -2.69 -6.25 -2.49
N PRO A 139 -3.00 -7.31 -1.73
CA PRO A 139 -4.22 -8.09 -1.98
C PRO A 139 -5.48 -7.28 -1.63
N ALA A 140 -6.59 -7.56 -2.30
CA ALA A 140 -7.81 -6.76 -2.22
C ALA A 140 -8.41 -6.67 -0.80
N ASP A 141 -8.34 -7.75 -0.01
CA ASP A 141 -8.79 -7.77 1.37
C ASP A 141 -7.94 -6.86 2.28
N ALA A 142 -6.62 -6.81 2.04
CA ALA A 142 -5.74 -5.87 2.72
C ALA A 142 -6.02 -4.41 2.33
N ALA A 143 -6.35 -4.16 1.06
CA ALA A 143 -6.75 -2.83 0.59
C ALA A 143 -8.04 -2.35 1.28
N LEU A 144 -9.04 -3.23 1.40
CA LEU A 144 -10.27 -2.94 2.14
C LEU A 144 -9.98 -2.61 3.62
N TYR A 145 -9.11 -3.39 4.27
CA TYR A 145 -8.67 -3.11 5.63
C TYR A 145 -8.02 -1.72 5.74
N LEU A 146 -7.13 -1.35 4.82
CA LEU A 146 -6.49 -0.03 4.81
C LEU A 146 -7.49 1.12 4.63
N LEU A 147 -8.47 0.95 3.73
CA LEU A 147 -9.55 1.92 3.51
C LEU A 147 -10.43 2.10 4.75
N GLU A 148 -10.71 1.01 5.46
CA GLU A 148 -11.42 1.04 6.74
C GLU A 148 -10.61 1.79 7.81
N GLN A 149 -9.31 1.51 7.94
CA GLN A 149 -8.45 2.24 8.88
C GLN A 149 -8.35 3.73 8.55
N ALA A 150 -8.44 4.09 7.27
CA ALA A 150 -8.46 5.47 6.81
C ALA A 150 -9.85 6.14 6.91
N GLU A 151 -10.90 5.39 7.28
CA GLU A 151 -12.29 5.85 7.38
C GLU A 151 -12.85 6.42 6.05
N VAL A 152 -12.38 5.90 4.91
CA VAL A 152 -12.77 6.36 3.57
C VAL A 152 -13.40 5.26 2.73
N ILE A 153 -13.71 4.09 3.30
CA ILE A 153 -14.22 2.94 2.54
C ILE A 153 -15.42 3.29 1.66
N ALA A 154 -16.35 4.11 2.16
CA ALA A 154 -17.54 4.54 1.44
C ALA A 154 -17.24 5.33 0.16
N ASP A 155 -16.12 6.06 0.11
CA ASP A 155 -15.72 6.86 -1.07
C ASP A 155 -15.23 5.96 -2.22
N TYR A 156 -14.92 4.69 -1.94
CA TYR A 156 -14.36 3.74 -2.89
C TYR A 156 -15.25 2.50 -3.11
N GLU A 157 -16.42 2.40 -2.45
CA GLU A 157 -17.31 1.23 -2.54
C GLU A 157 -17.70 0.87 -3.98
N ASP A 158 -18.06 1.87 -4.79
CA ASP A 158 -18.46 1.68 -6.19
C ASP A 158 -17.32 1.10 -7.05
N GLN A 159 -16.08 1.51 -6.79
CA GLN A 159 -14.90 1.06 -7.54
C GLN A 159 -14.60 -0.43 -7.31
N PHE A 160 -14.97 -0.97 -6.14
CA PHE A 160 -14.84 -2.40 -5.85
C PHE A 160 -15.93 -3.26 -6.51
N ILE A 161 -17.09 -2.68 -6.84
CA ILE A 161 -18.20 -3.37 -7.49
C ILE A 161 -17.92 -3.56 -8.98
N ASP A 162 -17.44 -2.53 -9.66
CA ASP A 162 -17.14 -2.56 -11.10
C ASP A 162 -15.90 -3.40 -11.45
N ALA A 163 -15.00 -3.63 -10.50
CA ALA A 163 -13.76 -4.37 -10.71
C ALA A 163 -13.95 -5.90 -10.89
N GLY A 164 -15.18 -6.42 -10.84
CA GLY A 164 -15.48 -7.79 -11.26
C GLY A 164 -14.82 -8.90 -10.44
N SER A 165 -14.59 -8.70 -9.14
CA SER A 165 -14.13 -9.77 -8.26
C SER A 165 -15.28 -10.78 -8.05
N PRO A 166 -15.16 -12.05 -8.49
CA PRO A 166 -16.17 -13.06 -8.18
C PRO A 166 -15.97 -13.48 -6.72
N GLY A 167 -16.54 -12.70 -5.81
CA GLY A 167 -16.38 -12.91 -4.39
C GLY A 167 -16.89 -11.73 -3.59
N LYS A 168 -18.23 -11.58 -3.56
CA LYS A 168 -18.99 -10.65 -2.72
C LYS A 168 -18.53 -9.18 -2.84
N ALA A 169 -19.38 -8.34 -3.44
CA ALA A 169 -19.58 -6.98 -2.92
C ALA A 169 -19.50 -7.05 -1.39
N PRO A 170 -18.87 -6.10 -0.66
CA PRO A 170 -18.78 -6.19 0.79
C PRO A 170 -20.20 -6.14 1.35
N SER A 171 -20.85 -7.30 1.39
CA SER A 171 -22.14 -7.47 2.00
C SER A 171 -21.90 -7.10 3.44
N VAL A 172 -22.91 -6.54 4.08
CA VAL A 172 -22.94 -6.20 5.51
C VAL A 172 -22.26 -7.29 6.39
N THR A 173 -22.24 -8.54 5.91
CA THR A 173 -21.49 -9.70 6.42
C THR A 173 -19.94 -9.57 6.48
N THR A 174 -19.25 -8.99 5.50
CA THR A 174 -17.77 -8.85 5.53
C THR A 174 -17.33 -7.78 6.53
N ARG A 175 -18.09 -6.68 6.59
CA ARG A 175 -17.96 -5.66 7.64
C ARG A 175 -18.22 -6.27 9.02
N ALA A 176 -19.26 -7.09 9.17
CA ALA A 176 -19.56 -7.80 10.42
C ALA A 176 -18.51 -8.86 10.78
N ALA A 177 -17.89 -9.55 9.82
CA ALA A 177 -16.85 -10.55 10.08
C ALA A 177 -15.55 -9.90 10.58
N LEU A 178 -15.15 -8.77 10.00
CA LEU A 178 -14.01 -7.97 10.47
C LEU A 178 -14.31 -7.32 11.84
N VAL A 179 -15.54 -6.82 12.06
CA VAL A 179 -15.98 -6.27 13.34
C VAL A 179 -16.07 -7.34 14.45
N ASN A 180 -16.58 -8.54 14.15
CA ASN A 180 -16.65 -9.63 15.12
C ASN A 180 -15.27 -10.20 15.48
N ALA A 181 -14.31 -10.18 14.55
CA ALA A 181 -12.92 -10.49 14.86
C ALA A 181 -12.31 -9.48 15.86
N ARG A 182 -12.76 -8.21 15.82
CA ARG A 182 -12.35 -7.15 16.74
C ARG A 182 -13.00 -7.25 18.12
N ILE A 183 -14.22 -7.80 18.22
CA ILE A 183 -14.93 -8.04 19.49
C ILE A 183 -14.47 -9.36 20.16
N GLY A 184 -14.15 -10.39 19.36
CA GLY A 184 -13.74 -11.72 19.86
C GLY A 184 -12.33 -11.81 20.46
N GLN A 185 -11.49 -10.77 20.31
CA GLN A 185 -10.17 -10.69 20.94
C GLN A 185 -10.13 -9.80 22.20
N GLY A 186 -11.27 -9.22 22.60
CA GLY A 186 -11.38 -8.29 23.71
C GLY A 186 -12.24 -8.73 24.89
N ALA A 187 -12.74 -9.98 24.91
CA ALA A 187 -13.62 -10.46 25.98
C ALA A 187 -12.87 -11.40 26.97
N ASP A 188 -12.54 -10.82 28.11
CA ASP A 188 -12.44 -11.42 29.46
C ASP A 188 -11.61 -12.69 29.68
N SER A 189 -10.38 -12.49 30.15
CA SER A 189 -9.75 -13.39 31.13
C SER A 189 -9.62 -12.68 32.48
N THR A 190 -10.77 -12.42 33.12
CA THR A 190 -10.78 -12.17 34.57
C THR A 190 -10.56 -13.51 35.27
N VAL A 191 -9.31 -13.82 35.56
CA VAL A 191 -8.92 -14.97 36.39
C VAL A 191 -9.33 -14.67 37.83
N ILE A 192 -10.47 -15.21 38.25
CA ILE A 192 -10.88 -15.26 39.65
C ILE A 192 -10.21 -16.49 40.26
N TRP A 193 -9.23 -16.28 41.14
CA TRP A 193 -8.65 -17.36 41.94
C TRP A 193 -9.65 -17.85 43.00
N PRO A 194 -9.83 -19.16 43.21
CA PRO A 194 -10.58 -19.66 44.34
C PRO A 194 -9.75 -19.53 45.65
N PRO A 195 -10.38 -19.33 46.82
CA PRO A 195 -9.67 -19.34 48.10
C PRO A 195 -9.28 -20.78 48.44
N ILE A 196 -8.04 -20.93 48.89
CA ILE A 196 -7.47 -22.21 49.34
C ILE A 196 -8.01 -22.52 50.76
N PRO A 197 -8.44 -23.76 51.05
CA PRO A 197 -8.91 -24.18 52.37
C PRO A 197 -7.79 -24.31 53.40
#